data_AF-A0A0C3MUP2-F1
#
_entry.id   AF-A0A0C3MUP2-F1
#
_cell.length_a   1.000
_cell.length_b   1.000
_cell.length_c   1.000
_cell.angle_alpha   90.00
_cell.angle_beta   90.00
_cell.angle_gamma   90.00
#
_symmetry.space_group_name_H-M   'P 1'
#
loop_
_entity.id
_entity.type
_entity.pdbx_description
1 polymer ?
#
loop_
_entity_poly.entity_id
_entity_poly.type
_entity_poly.pdbx_seq_one_letter_code
_entity_poly.pdbx_strand_id
1 'polypeptide(L)'
;ECFESELEAYKRLDDIQGRSIPKFFGAGKLILNPLDSRAIEPSAVLIEYIPGVSLCDIDPVLVRPYLYEPLIAAVATFSKHGVFHDDVNQNNILFSPAEAPNRAVLIDFGCAALRDAEQPDEEWDEAVRFANDVGRLRLSLEKKLGIKLDVDQATAVPDA
;
A
#
# COMPACT_ATOMS: atom_id res chain seq x y z
N GLU A 1 6.91 10.33 13.23
CA GLU A 1 7.01 8.96 12.71
C GLU A 1 6.06 8.73 11.54
N CYS A 2 4.74 8.61 11.72
CA CYS A 2 3.84 8.24 10.59
C CYS A 2 3.97 9.11 9.32
N PHE A 3 4.09 10.44 9.45
CA PHE A 3 4.23 11.34 8.30
C PHE A 3 5.54 11.14 7.52
N GLU A 4 6.66 10.93 8.22
CA GLU A 4 7.98 10.80 7.58
C GLU A 4 8.09 9.44 6.88
N SER A 5 7.61 8.38 7.54
CA SER A 5 7.48 7.05 6.97
C SER A 5 6.66 7.04 5.69
N GLU A 6 5.45 7.61 5.74
CA GLU A 6 4.54 7.66 4.60
C GLU A 6 5.16 8.46 3.43
N LEU A 7 5.71 9.65 3.72
CA LEU A 7 6.36 10.49 2.72
C LEU A 7 7.49 9.76 2.00
N GLU A 8 8.36 9.10 2.76
CA GLU A 8 9.53 8.44 2.20
C GLU A 8 9.16 7.13 1.48
N ALA A 9 8.14 6.41 1.96
CA ALA A 9 7.59 5.25 1.26
C ALA A 9 7.09 5.64 -0.14
N TYR A 10 6.30 6.72 -0.26
CA TYR A 10 5.84 7.21 -1.55
C TYR A 10 6.98 7.62 -2.49
N LYS A 11 8.04 8.23 -1.97
CA LYS A 11 9.22 8.59 -2.78
C LYS A 11 9.98 7.37 -3.28
N ARG A 12 10.15 6.34 -2.44
CA ARG A 12 10.90 5.11 -2.79
C ARG A 12 10.13 4.22 -3.77
N LEU A 13 8.81 4.29 -3.74
CA LEU A 13 7.89 3.50 -4.57
C LEU A 13 7.41 4.24 -5.84
N ASP A 14 8.18 5.20 -6.36
CA ASP A 14 7.77 6.08 -7.46
C ASP A 14 7.32 5.34 -8.74
N ASP A 15 7.97 4.23 -9.08
CA ASP A 15 7.74 3.47 -10.32
C ASP A 15 6.43 2.67 -10.33
N ILE A 16 5.84 2.45 -9.16
CA ILE A 16 4.56 1.72 -9.00
C ILE A 16 3.36 2.65 -8.76
N GLN A 17 3.61 3.96 -8.64
CA GLN A 17 2.58 4.97 -8.42
C GLN A 17 1.58 5.09 -9.58
N GLY A 18 0.32 5.32 -9.24
CA GLY A 18 -0.79 5.44 -10.18
C GLY A 18 -1.30 4.12 -10.75
N ARG A 19 -0.69 3.00 -10.34
CA ARG A 19 -1.11 1.64 -10.69
C ARG A 19 -1.65 0.93 -9.46
N SER A 20 -0.74 0.53 -8.56
CA SER A 20 -1.03 -0.29 -7.39
C SER A 20 -0.99 0.51 -6.09
N ILE A 21 -0.43 1.72 -6.11
CA ILE A 21 -0.49 2.70 -5.03
C ILE A 21 -0.86 4.09 -5.62
N PRO A 22 -1.38 5.04 -4.83
CA PRO A 22 -1.68 6.39 -5.30
C PRO A 22 -0.45 7.11 -5.87
N LYS A 23 -0.64 8.03 -6.81
CA LYS A 23 0.41 9.00 -7.16
C LYS A 23 0.65 9.98 -6.04
N PHE A 24 1.90 10.15 -5.63
CA PHE A 24 2.32 11.23 -4.76
C PHE A 24 2.53 12.52 -5.55
N PHE A 25 1.93 13.62 -5.10
CA PHE A 25 2.06 14.93 -5.71
C PHE A 25 2.93 15.89 -4.90
N GLY A 26 3.09 15.65 -3.59
CA GLY A 26 3.91 16.48 -2.72
C GLY A 26 3.50 16.39 -1.26
N ALA A 27 4.26 17.05 -0.39
CA ALA A 27 3.95 17.17 1.02
C ALA A 27 4.19 18.60 1.51
N GLY A 28 3.52 18.99 2.58
CA GLY A 28 3.61 20.34 3.13
C GLY A 28 2.85 20.50 4.44
N LYS A 29 2.49 21.74 4.76
CA LYS A 29 1.65 22.08 5.90
C LYS A 29 0.26 22.51 5.42
N LEU A 30 -0.78 22.04 6.11
CA LEU A 30 -2.14 22.50 5.84
C LEU A 30 -2.38 23.84 6.53
N ILE A 31 -2.31 24.92 5.75
CA ILE A 31 -2.59 26.28 6.21
C ILE A 31 -4.05 26.60 5.84
N LEU A 32 -4.92 26.70 6.84
CA LEU A 32 -6.34 27.04 6.63
C LEU A 32 -6.57 28.53 6.78
N ASN A 33 -7.48 29.08 5.98
CA ASN A 33 -7.94 30.45 6.11
C ASN A 33 -9.32 30.52 6.78
N PRO A 34 -9.53 31.45 7.74
CA PRO A 34 -8.55 32.39 8.28
C PRO A 34 -7.48 31.68 9.13
N LEU A 35 -6.24 32.17 9.05
CA LEU A 35 -5.02 31.62 9.65
C LEU A 35 -5.13 31.32 11.16
N ASP A 36 -6.07 31.96 11.86
CA ASP A 36 -6.22 31.88 13.32
C ASP A 36 -7.16 30.77 13.82
N SER A 37 -7.67 29.89 12.94
CA SER A 37 -8.70 28.92 13.36
C SER A 37 -8.16 27.66 14.06
N ARG A 38 -6.86 27.36 13.98
CA ARG A 38 -6.26 26.16 14.60
C ARG A 38 -4.97 26.46 15.34
N ALA A 39 -4.81 25.82 16.50
CA ALA A 39 -3.61 25.91 17.33
C ALA A 39 -2.38 25.17 16.77
N ILE A 40 -2.54 24.41 15.67
CA ILE A 40 -1.48 23.61 15.05
C ILE A 40 -1.52 23.71 13.52
N GLU A 41 -0.34 23.60 12.91
CA GLU A 41 -0.15 23.44 11.46
C GLU A 41 0.19 21.96 11.15
N PRO A 42 -0.80 21.13 10.82
CA PRO A 42 -0.55 19.72 10.58
C PRO A 42 0.22 19.52 9.28
N SER A 43 1.13 18.55 9.29
CA SER A 43 1.76 18.06 8.07
C SER A 43 0.72 17.34 7.21
N ALA A 44 0.85 17.47 5.89
CA ALA A 44 -0.06 16.89 4.91
C ALA A 44 0.73 16.28 3.75
N VAL A 45 0.26 15.12 3.28
CA VAL A 45 0.68 14.45 2.06
C VAL A 45 -0.44 14.64 1.03
N LEU A 46 -0.09 15.10 -0.17
CA LEU A 46 -1.01 15.26 -1.29
C LEU A 46 -0.82 14.09 -2.26
N ILE A 47 -1.87 13.30 -2.44
CA ILE A 47 -1.86 12.09 -3.27
C ILE A 47 -3.04 12.04 -4.23
N GLU A 48 -3.00 11.12 -5.19
CA GLU A 48 -4.10 10.79 -6.10
C GLU A 48 -5.37 10.45 -5.32
N TYR A 49 -6.46 11.13 -5.66
CA TYR A 49 -7.77 10.73 -5.21
C TYR A 49 -8.20 9.45 -5.92
N ILE A 50 -8.47 8.40 -5.14
CA ILE A 50 -8.93 7.10 -5.63
C ILE A 50 -10.46 7.03 -5.46
N PRO A 51 -11.26 7.13 -6.53
CA PRO A 51 -12.73 7.06 -6.46
C PRO A 51 -13.20 5.60 -6.30
N GLY A 52 -12.76 4.96 -5.22
CA GLY A 52 -12.98 3.54 -4.96
C GLY A 52 -13.72 3.26 -3.66
N VAL A 53 -13.92 1.98 -3.40
CA VAL A 53 -14.47 1.43 -2.16
C VAL A 53 -13.46 0.48 -1.54
N SER A 54 -13.45 0.38 -0.20
CA SER A 54 -12.54 -0.51 0.51
C SER A 54 -12.85 -1.98 0.22
N LEU A 55 -11.85 -2.86 0.35
CA LEU A 55 -12.06 -4.31 0.32
C LEU A 55 -13.02 -4.76 1.42
N CYS A 56 -13.07 -4.03 2.55
CA CYS A 56 -14.02 -4.30 3.61
C CYS A 56 -15.47 -4.14 3.13
N ASP A 57 -15.75 -3.10 2.35
CA ASP A 57 -17.12 -2.67 2.01
C ASP A 57 -17.60 -3.11 0.62
N ILE A 58 -16.69 -3.42 -0.32
CA ILE A 58 -17.06 -3.78 -1.69
C ILE A 58 -17.90 -5.06 -1.77
N ASP A 59 -18.78 -5.20 -2.76
CA ASP A 59 -19.38 -6.51 -3.07
C ASP A 59 -18.28 -7.52 -3.49
N PRO A 60 -18.12 -8.67 -2.80
CA PRO A 60 -17.15 -9.70 -3.19
C PRO A 60 -17.26 -10.15 -4.65
N VAL A 61 -18.44 -10.07 -5.27
CA VAL A 61 -18.66 -10.43 -6.68
C VAL A 61 -17.90 -9.52 -7.65
N LEU A 62 -17.54 -8.31 -7.23
CA LEU A 62 -16.76 -7.36 -8.03
C LEU A 62 -15.25 -7.57 -7.88
N VAL A 63 -14.80 -8.33 -6.87
CA VAL A 63 -13.39 -8.59 -6.59
C VAL A 63 -12.92 -9.77 -7.45
N ARG A 64 -12.24 -9.47 -8.55
CA ARG A 64 -11.78 -10.45 -9.56
C ARG A 64 -10.25 -10.60 -9.56
N PRO A 65 -9.71 -11.79 -9.90
CA PRO A 65 -8.27 -12.05 -9.89
C PRO A 65 -7.41 -11.01 -10.60
N TYR A 66 -7.80 -10.63 -11.82
CA TYR A 66 -7.06 -9.64 -12.61
C TYR A 66 -6.92 -8.26 -11.94
N LEU A 67 -7.73 -7.95 -10.91
CA LEU A 67 -7.63 -6.71 -10.14
C LEU A 67 -6.59 -6.79 -9.03
N TYR A 68 -6.55 -7.91 -8.29
CA TYR A 68 -5.70 -8.05 -7.11
C TYR A 68 -4.36 -8.74 -7.40
N GLU A 69 -4.23 -9.51 -8.47
CA GLU A 69 -2.95 -10.13 -8.87
C GLU A 69 -1.86 -9.08 -9.16
N PRO A 70 -2.12 -7.99 -9.91
CA PRO A 70 -1.14 -6.91 -10.08
C PRO A 70 -0.77 -6.22 -8.77
N LEU A 71 -1.72 -6.12 -7.83
CA LEU A 71 -1.46 -5.54 -6.51
C LEU A 71 -0.56 -6.45 -5.69
N ILE A 72 -0.82 -7.76 -5.65
CA ILE A 72 0.03 -8.76 -4.99
C ILE A 72 1.46 -8.71 -5.55
N ALA A 73 1.59 -8.65 -6.89
CA ALA A 73 2.89 -8.56 -7.55
C ALA A 73 3.63 -7.27 -7.17
N ALA A 74 2.94 -6.13 -7.11
CA ALA A 74 3.54 -4.86 -6.70
C ALA A 74 3.97 -4.87 -5.22
N VAL A 75 3.13 -5.38 -4.30
CA VAL A 75 3.50 -5.47 -2.88
C VAL A 75 4.72 -6.37 -2.68
N ALA A 76 4.86 -7.43 -3.48
CA ALA A 76 6.03 -8.29 -3.45
C ALA A 76 7.34 -7.60 -3.87
N THR A 77 7.28 -6.43 -4.53
CA THR A 77 8.49 -5.66 -4.86
C THR A 77 8.87 -4.63 -3.81
N PHE A 78 8.01 -4.28 -2.86
CA PHE A 78 8.25 -3.18 -1.89
C PHE A 78 9.61 -3.32 -1.18
N SER A 79 9.97 -4.53 -0.76
CA SER A 79 11.23 -4.77 -0.05
C SER A 79 12.47 -4.44 -0.88
N LYS A 80 12.39 -4.55 -2.21
CA LYS A 80 13.47 -4.16 -3.14
C LYS A 80 13.65 -2.64 -3.20
N HIS A 81 12.61 -1.88 -2.88
CA HIS A 81 12.67 -0.42 -2.71
C HIS A 81 13.02 -0.03 -1.26
N GLY A 82 13.33 -1.00 -0.39
CA GLY A 82 13.60 -0.76 1.02
C GLY A 82 12.38 -0.25 1.77
N VAL A 83 11.19 -0.76 1.43
CA VAL A 83 9.92 -0.43 2.08
C VAL A 83 9.16 -1.72 2.43
N PHE A 84 8.43 -1.73 3.53
CA PHE A 84 7.24 -2.57 3.73
C PHE A 84 6.15 -1.74 4.42
N HIS A 85 4.89 -2.09 4.20
CA HIS A 85 3.73 -1.31 4.60
C HIS A 85 3.33 -1.51 6.07
N ASP A 86 3.46 -2.73 6.60
CA ASP A 86 3.22 -3.12 8.01
C ASP A 86 1.76 -2.97 8.53
N ASP A 87 0.85 -2.46 7.71
CA ASP A 87 -0.59 -2.34 8.04
C ASP A 87 -1.49 -2.67 6.86
N VAL A 88 -1.16 -3.77 6.18
CA VAL A 88 -1.99 -4.29 5.09
C VAL A 88 -3.25 -4.93 5.69
N ASN A 89 -4.39 -4.28 5.48
CA ASN A 89 -5.71 -4.73 5.94
C ASN A 89 -6.82 -4.35 4.94
N GLN A 90 -8.05 -4.85 5.17
CA GLN A 90 -9.18 -4.66 4.24
C GLN A 90 -9.63 -3.20 4.06
N ASN A 91 -9.33 -2.30 5.01
CA ASN A 91 -9.68 -0.88 4.92
C ASN A 91 -8.68 -0.12 4.03
N ASN A 92 -7.44 -0.58 4.00
CA ASN A 92 -6.34 0.06 3.27
C ASN A 92 -6.20 -0.43 1.81
N ILE A 93 -7.05 -1.38 1.39
CA ILE A 93 -7.09 -1.87 0.01
C ILE A 93 -8.35 -1.32 -0.65
N LEU A 94 -8.18 -0.48 -1.66
CA LEU A 94 -9.28 0.11 -2.43
C LEU A 94 -9.44 -0.57 -3.78
N PHE A 95 -10.69 -0.75 -4.20
CA PHE A 95 -11.06 -1.18 -5.55
C PHE A 95 -11.70 0.00 -6.26
N SER A 96 -11.16 0.37 -7.42
CA SER A 96 -11.50 1.62 -8.11
C SER A 96 -11.77 1.38 -9.59
N PRO A 97 -12.78 2.05 -10.19
CA PRO A 97 -13.89 2.76 -9.53
C PRO A 97 -14.80 1.84 -8.71
N ALA A 98 -15.62 2.39 -7.80
CA ALA A 98 -16.39 1.58 -6.84
C ALA A 98 -17.39 0.61 -7.49
N GLU A 99 -18.11 1.04 -8.52
CA GLU A 99 -19.19 0.26 -9.16
C GLU A 99 -18.70 -0.70 -10.25
N ALA A 100 -17.56 -0.37 -10.87
CA ALA A 100 -16.95 -1.17 -11.92
C ALA A 100 -15.42 -1.14 -11.79
N PRO A 101 -14.86 -1.82 -10.77
CA PRO A 101 -13.44 -1.76 -10.50
C PRO A 101 -12.61 -2.26 -11.69
N ASN A 102 -11.54 -1.53 -12.00
CA ASN A 102 -10.56 -1.90 -13.01
C ASN A 102 -9.13 -1.96 -12.46
N ARG A 103 -8.91 -1.57 -11.20
CA ARG A 103 -7.66 -1.74 -10.46
C ARG A 103 -7.92 -1.88 -8.96
N ALA A 104 -6.98 -2.54 -8.27
CA ALA A 104 -6.86 -2.51 -6.82
C ALA A 104 -5.67 -1.62 -6.42
N VAL A 105 -5.82 -0.84 -5.35
CA VAL A 105 -4.85 0.16 -4.89
C VAL A 105 -4.65 0.00 -3.39
N LEU A 106 -3.40 -0.10 -2.93
CA LEU A 106 -3.05 -0.05 -1.51
C LEU A 106 -2.74 1.39 -1.08
N ILE A 107 -3.33 1.83 0.02
CA ILE A 107 -3.22 3.18 0.58
C ILE A 107 -2.73 3.12 2.02
N ASP A 108 -2.42 4.30 2.59
CA ASP A 108 -2.05 4.48 4.00
C ASP A 108 -0.71 3.86 4.39
N PHE A 109 0.37 4.54 4.02
CA PHE A 109 1.74 4.15 4.38
C PHE A 109 2.17 4.76 5.74
N GLY A 110 1.22 5.17 6.59
CA GLY A 110 1.51 5.77 7.89
C GLY A 110 2.25 4.84 8.86
N CYS A 111 2.16 3.53 8.65
CA CYS A 111 2.88 2.50 9.42
C CYS A 111 4.06 1.91 8.65
N ALA A 112 4.42 2.45 7.48
CA ALA A 112 5.47 1.88 6.67
C ALA A 112 6.82 1.91 7.39
N ALA A 113 7.56 0.82 7.26
CA ALA A 113 8.95 0.75 7.68
C ALA A 113 9.87 0.94 6.47
N LEU A 114 10.97 1.64 6.72
CA LEU A 114 11.97 1.99 5.73
C LEU A 114 13.26 1.29 6.08
N ARG A 115 13.89 0.68 5.09
CA ARG A 115 15.23 0.12 5.25
C ARG A 115 16.22 1.26 5.51
N ASP A 116 17.00 1.12 6.57
CA ASP A 116 18.12 2.01 6.85
C ASP A 116 19.31 1.69 5.92
N ALA A 117 20.06 2.73 5.54
CA ALA A 117 21.17 2.59 4.60
C ALA A 117 22.29 1.65 5.10
N GLU A 118 22.42 1.52 6.42
CA GLU A 118 23.43 0.67 7.07
C GLU A 118 22.87 -0.68 7.52
N GLN A 119 21.57 -0.95 7.32
CA GLN A 119 20.93 -2.18 7.77
C GLN A 119 21.40 -3.38 6.93
N PRO A 120 21.92 -4.46 7.55
CA PRO A 120 22.29 -5.68 6.85
C PRO A 120 21.11 -6.33 6.13
N ASP A 121 21.37 -7.00 4.99
CA ASP A 121 20.34 -7.69 4.21
C ASP A 121 19.58 -8.74 5.03
N GLU A 122 20.29 -9.51 5.87
CA GLU A 122 19.67 -10.56 6.68
C GLU A 122 18.64 -10.01 7.67
N GLU A 123 18.95 -8.88 8.32
CA GLU A 123 18.07 -8.21 9.27
C GLU A 123 16.86 -7.61 8.56
N TRP A 124 17.07 -6.97 7.40
CA TRP A 124 15.99 -6.45 6.58
C TRP A 124 15.06 -7.57 6.08
N ASP A 125 15.62 -8.66 5.58
CA ASP A 125 14.87 -9.82 5.10
C ASP A 125 14.07 -10.47 6.24
N GLU A 126 14.60 -10.52 7.46
CA GLU A 126 13.87 -10.99 8.63
C GLU A 126 12.68 -10.06 8.96
N ALA A 127 12.88 -8.74 8.95
CA ALA A 127 11.81 -7.77 9.17
C ALA A 127 10.71 -7.87 8.10
N VAL A 128 11.09 -7.97 6.82
CA VAL A 128 10.16 -8.16 5.69
C VAL A 128 9.36 -9.46 5.84
N ARG A 129 10.02 -10.56 6.21
CA ARG A 129 9.35 -11.85 6.47
C ARG A 129 8.39 -11.77 7.65
N PHE A 130 8.74 -11.03 8.69
CA PHE A 130 7.89 -10.86 9.87
C PHE A 130 6.64 -10.01 9.56
N ALA A 131 6.82 -8.88 8.86
CA ALA A 131 5.72 -8.03 8.41
C ALA A 131 4.75 -8.80 7.51
N ASN A 132 5.29 -9.57 6.56
CA ASN A 132 4.55 -10.47 5.67
C ASN A 132 3.39 -9.78 4.94
N ASP A 133 3.62 -8.58 4.40
CA ASP A 133 2.60 -7.77 3.71
C ASP A 133 1.84 -8.54 2.63
N VAL A 134 2.55 -9.33 1.82
CA VAL A 134 1.92 -10.15 0.77
C VAL A 134 1.00 -11.21 1.39
N GLY A 135 1.42 -11.84 2.49
CA GLY A 135 0.58 -12.78 3.23
C GLY A 135 -0.65 -12.11 3.85
N ARG A 136 -0.49 -10.90 4.40
CA ARG A 136 -1.59 -10.10 4.96
C ARG A 136 -2.58 -9.64 3.88
N LEU A 137 -2.09 -9.26 2.71
CA LEU A 137 -2.91 -8.93 1.54
C LEU A 137 -3.74 -10.14 1.11
N ARG A 138 -3.10 -11.31 0.93
CA ARG A 138 -3.78 -12.56 0.58
C ARG A 138 -4.83 -12.92 1.61
N LEU A 139 -4.49 -12.90 2.90
CA LEU A 139 -5.42 -13.21 3.97
C LEU A 139 -6.63 -12.26 3.98
N SER A 140 -6.42 -10.98 3.68
CA SER A 140 -7.50 -9.99 3.58
C SER A 140 -8.46 -10.31 2.43
N LEU A 141 -7.93 -10.72 1.27
CA LEU A 141 -8.71 -11.15 0.11
C LEU A 141 -9.45 -12.46 0.37
N GLU A 142 -8.79 -13.47 0.92
CA GLU A 142 -9.39 -14.77 1.27
C GLU A 142 -10.56 -14.60 2.23
N LYS A 143 -10.40 -13.78 3.28
CA LYS A 143 -11.47 -13.44 4.22
C LYS A 143 -12.67 -12.78 3.54
N LYS A 144 -12.43 -11.88 2.57
CA LYS A 144 -13.50 -11.18 1.85
C LYS A 144 -14.24 -12.10 0.87
N LEU A 145 -13.49 -12.95 0.17
CA LEU A 145 -14.01 -13.81 -0.89
C LEU A 145 -14.58 -15.14 -0.38
N GLY A 146 -14.21 -15.55 0.84
CA GLY A 146 -14.60 -16.86 1.38
C GLY A 146 -13.93 -18.04 0.65
N ILE A 147 -12.80 -17.80 -0.01
CA ILE A 147 -12.01 -18.80 -0.73
C ILE A 147 -10.55 -18.77 -0.28
N LYS A 148 -9.82 -19.85 -0.52
CA LYS A 148 -8.36 -19.88 -0.36
C LYS A 148 -7.71 -19.52 -1.69
N LEU A 149 -6.72 -18.63 -1.67
CA LEU A 149 -5.94 -18.27 -2.85
C LEU A 149 -4.71 -19.20 -2.94
N ASP A 150 -4.46 -19.80 -4.10
CA ASP A 150 -3.30 -20.68 -4.28
C ASP A 150 -1.98 -19.89 -4.14
N VAL A 151 -0.99 -20.54 -3.52
CA VAL A 151 0.28 -19.92 -3.07
C VAL A 151 1.30 -19.78 -4.22
N ASP A 152 1.08 -20.42 -5.36
CA ASP A 152 2.17 -20.82 -6.28
C ASP A 152 2.43 -19.93 -7.51
N GLN A 153 2.10 -18.63 -7.49
CA GLN A 153 2.44 -17.74 -8.62
C GLN A 153 3.30 -16.51 -8.30
N ALA A 154 3.88 -16.38 -7.09
CA ALA A 154 4.69 -15.20 -6.75
C ALA A 154 6.14 -15.49 -6.31
N THR A 155 6.63 -16.74 -6.35
CA THR A 155 7.99 -17.07 -5.90
C THR A 155 8.96 -17.50 -7.00
N ALA A 156 8.59 -17.37 -8.28
CA ALA A 156 9.56 -17.48 -9.37
C ALA A 156 10.17 -16.09 -9.65
N VAL A 157 11.14 -15.68 -8.83
CA VAL A 157 12.14 -14.71 -9.28
C VAL A 157 13.12 -15.49 -10.15
N PRO A 158 13.29 -15.18 -11.44
CA PRO A 158 14.36 -15.77 -12.21
C PRO A 158 15.68 -15.13 -11.77
N ASP A 159 16.59 -15.94 -11.27
CA ASP A 159 18.00 -15.57 -11.15
C ASP A 159 18.51 -15.22 -12.55
N ALA A 160 18.99 -13.98 -12.71
CA ALA A 160 19.74 -13.51 -13.87
C ALA A 160 20.97 -12.76 -13.37
#